data_AF-E1ZXR1-F1
#
_entry.id   AF-E1ZXR1-F1
#
_cell.length_a   1.000
_cell.length_b   1.000
_cell.length_c   1.000
_cell.angle_alpha   90.00
_cell.angle_beta   90.00
_cell.angle_gamma   90.00
#
_symmetry.space_group_name_H-M   'P 1'
#
loop_
_entity.id
_entity.type
_entity.pdbx_description
1 polymer ?
#
loop_
_entity_poly.entity_id
_entity_poly.type
_entity_poly.pdbx_seq_one_letter_code
_entity_poly.pdbx_strand_id
1 'polypeptide(L)'
;LREIEDFLRTSDDNEKIILQKYADRYFFFSVFIIICNCLAVVVFSCGPLLLLTKFPIEVWYPFPIESPIAIRIFYTIQVYCIIKTGLNFMPNFILAILFLYSSARLEMLCLKIQNAKNKRQINSCIKKHQKIIKYMNEIKHTVKYILLKTNIMTASLII
;
A
#
# COMPACT_ATOMS: atom_id res chain seq x y z
N LEU A 1 -1.31 -2.27 -12.85
CA LEU A 1 -2.58 -2.96 -12.52
C LEU A 1 -3.12 -3.72 -13.74
N ARG A 2 -3.38 -3.05 -14.88
CA ARG A 2 -3.81 -3.71 -16.14
C ARG A 2 -2.95 -4.93 -16.53
N GLU A 3 -1.62 -4.81 -16.50
CA GLU A 3 -0.74 -5.96 -16.79
C GLU A 3 -0.93 -7.17 -15.86
N ILE A 4 -1.31 -6.95 -14.60
CA ILE A 4 -1.57 -8.03 -13.64
C ILE A 4 -2.92 -8.69 -13.97
N GLU A 5 -3.93 -7.88 -14.27
CA GLU A 5 -5.27 -8.35 -14.62
C GLU A 5 -5.27 -9.16 -15.93
N ASP A 6 -4.59 -8.65 -16.96
CA ASP A 6 -4.41 -9.36 -18.23
C ASP A 6 -3.63 -10.67 -18.03
N PHE A 7 -2.61 -10.66 -17.16
CA PHE A 7 -1.86 -11.87 -16.84
C PHE A 7 -2.73 -12.89 -16.10
N LEU A 8 -3.48 -12.49 -15.08
CA LEU A 8 -4.40 -13.37 -14.34
C LEU A 8 -5.42 -14.06 -15.26
N ARG A 9 -5.92 -13.34 -16.27
CA ARG A 9 -6.87 -13.87 -17.24
C ARG A 9 -6.26 -14.89 -18.21
N THR A 10 -4.97 -14.75 -18.51
CA THR A 10 -4.24 -15.59 -19.49
C THR A 10 -3.37 -16.67 -18.84
N SER A 11 -3.28 -16.70 -17.51
CA SER A 11 -2.43 -17.62 -16.76
C SER A 11 -2.96 -19.06 -16.75
N ASP A 12 -2.02 -19.99 -16.86
CA ASP A 12 -2.25 -21.43 -16.67
C ASP A 12 -2.51 -21.77 -15.18
N ASP A 13 -3.09 -22.94 -14.90
CA ASP A 13 -3.41 -23.38 -13.54
C ASP A 13 -2.16 -23.48 -12.65
N ASN A 14 -1.02 -23.89 -13.20
CA ASN A 14 0.26 -23.90 -12.47
C ASN A 14 0.73 -22.49 -12.12
N GLU A 15 0.53 -21.51 -13.02
CA GLU A 15 0.91 -20.12 -12.79
C GLU A 15 -0.01 -19.46 -11.74
N LYS A 16 -1.30 -19.81 -11.73
CA LYS A 16 -2.26 -19.38 -10.71
C LYS A 16 -1.93 -19.94 -9.34
N ILE A 17 -1.53 -21.21 -9.22
CA ILE A 17 -1.13 -21.82 -7.94
C ILE A 17 0.04 -21.05 -7.31
N ILE A 18 1.05 -20.70 -8.10
CA ILE A 18 2.19 -19.90 -7.62
C ILE A 18 1.73 -18.52 -7.17
N LEU A 19 0.91 -17.82 -7.97
CA LEU A 19 0.36 -16.53 -7.59
C LEU A 19 -0.45 -16.59 -6.30
N GLN A 20 -1.29 -17.61 -6.15
CA GLN A 20 -2.13 -17.80 -4.98
C GLN A 20 -1.31 -18.08 -3.73
N LYS A 21 -0.27 -18.92 -3.81
CA LYS A 21 0.70 -19.14 -2.73
C LYS A 21 1.29 -17.82 -2.22
N TYR A 22 1.64 -16.91 -3.13
CA TYR A 22 2.14 -15.59 -2.75
C TYR A 22 1.05 -14.69 -2.16
N ALA A 23 -0.16 -14.69 -2.74
CA ALA A 23 -1.29 -13.92 -2.25
C ALA A 23 -1.67 -14.34 -0.83
N ASP A 24 -1.86 -15.64 -0.59
CA ASP A 24 -2.24 -16.22 0.70
C ASP A 24 -1.21 -15.90 1.79
N ARG A 25 0.08 -15.92 1.43
CA ARG A 25 1.17 -15.57 2.35
C ARG A 25 1.05 -14.15 2.90
N TYR A 26 0.59 -13.19 2.10
CA TYR A 26 0.51 -11.78 2.49
C TYR A 26 -0.92 -11.33 2.84
N PHE A 27 -1.92 -12.16 2.53
CA PHE A 27 -3.34 -11.86 2.75
C PHE A 27 -3.64 -11.60 4.23
N PHE A 28 -3.26 -12.53 5.12
CA PHE A 28 -3.51 -12.39 6.55
C PHE A 28 -2.89 -11.13 7.15
N PHE A 29 -1.62 -10.86 6.81
CA PHE A 29 -0.92 -9.66 7.28
C PHE A 29 -1.55 -8.37 6.73
N SER A 30 -1.97 -8.38 5.46
CA SER A 30 -2.66 -7.26 4.83
C SER A 30 -3.98 -6.95 5.52
N VAL A 31 -4.81 -7.97 5.75
CA VAL A 31 -6.10 -7.84 6.42
C VAL A 31 -5.91 -7.33 7.85
N PHE A 32 -4.93 -7.86 8.57
CA PHE A 32 -4.60 -7.41 9.93
C PHE A 32 -4.25 -5.92 9.97
N ILE A 33 -3.37 -5.44 9.08
CA ILE A 33 -3.01 -4.01 9.00
C ILE A 33 -4.24 -3.15 8.69
N ILE A 34 -5.08 -3.58 7.74
CA ILE A 34 -6.30 -2.85 7.38
C ILE A 34 -7.22 -2.72 8.59
N ILE A 35 -7.44 -3.81 9.33
CA ILE A 35 -8.28 -3.81 10.54
C ILE A 35 -7.70 -2.87 11.60
N CYS A 36 -6.42 -2.99 11.93
CA CYS A 36 -5.76 -2.13 12.92
C CYS A 36 -5.90 -0.64 12.55
N ASN A 37 -5.73 -0.32 11.27
CA ASN A 37 -5.80 1.04 10.81
C ASN A 37 -7.26 1.57 10.76
N CYS A 38 -8.24 0.74 10.39
CA CYS A 38 -9.65 1.08 10.50
C CYS A 38 -10.04 1.36 11.96
N LEU A 39 -9.60 0.52 12.90
CA LEU A 39 -9.82 0.74 14.33
C LEU A 39 -9.20 2.06 14.79
N ALA A 40 -7.97 2.37 14.39
CA ALA A 40 -7.33 3.64 14.73
C ALA A 40 -8.15 4.84 14.23
N VAL A 41 -8.59 4.84 12.97
CA VAL A 41 -9.42 5.93 12.42
C VAL A 41 -10.72 6.11 13.22
N VAL A 42 -11.39 5.01 13.58
CA VAL A 42 -12.62 5.06 14.39
C VAL A 42 -12.33 5.63 15.78
N VAL A 43 -11.28 5.16 16.45
CA VAL A 43 -10.90 5.64 17.79
C VAL A 43 -10.57 7.13 17.76
N PHE A 44 -9.79 7.62 16.79
CA PHE A 44 -9.47 9.05 16.69
C PHE A 44 -10.67 9.91 16.29
N SER A 45 -11.58 9.40 15.45
CA SER A 45 -12.79 10.12 15.07
C SER A 45 -13.81 10.20 16.21
N CYS A 46 -13.90 9.16 17.03
CA CYS A 46 -14.79 9.09 18.19
C CYS A 46 -14.13 9.56 19.50
N GLY A 47 -12.82 9.79 19.51
CA GLY A 47 -12.05 10.31 20.64
C GLY A 47 -12.71 11.48 21.37
N PRO A 48 -13.20 12.53 20.69
CA PRO A 48 -13.83 13.67 21.37
C PRO A 48 -15.17 13.33 22.02
N LEU A 49 -15.88 12.29 21.55
CA LEU A 49 -17.10 11.79 22.21
C LEU A 49 -16.78 11.01 23.48
N LEU A 50 -15.65 10.29 23.50
CA LEU A 50 -15.20 9.46 24.63
C LEU A 50 -14.49 10.29 25.71
N LEU A 51 -13.70 11.29 25.31
CA LEU A 51 -12.90 12.15 26.19
C LEU A 51 -13.61 13.47 26.55
N LEU A 52 -14.83 13.71 26.06
CA LEU A 52 -15.60 14.96 26.20
C LEU A 52 -14.81 16.23 25.78
N THR A 53 -13.86 16.09 24.85
CA THR A 53 -13.08 17.22 24.35
C THR A 53 -13.81 17.93 23.22
N LYS A 54 -13.57 19.26 23.07
CA LYS A 54 -14.20 20.09 22.02
C LYS A 54 -13.83 19.66 20.60
N PHE A 55 -12.64 19.07 20.41
CA PHE A 55 -12.09 18.69 19.12
C PHE A 55 -11.34 17.35 19.21
N PRO A 56 -11.31 16.55 18.13
CA PRO A 56 -10.59 15.28 18.09
C PRO A 56 -9.07 15.45 18.17
N ILE A 57 -8.53 16.59 17.71
CA ILE A 57 -7.11 16.92 17.83
C ILE A 57 -7.00 18.26 18.55
N GLU A 58 -6.14 18.30 19.56
CA GLU A 58 -5.78 19.52 20.26
C GLU A 58 -4.83 20.34 19.38
N VAL A 59 -5.34 21.41 18.79
CA VAL A 59 -4.61 22.29 17.86
C VAL A 59 -4.78 23.73 18.31
N TRP A 60 -3.69 24.47 18.34
CA TRP A 60 -3.73 25.91 18.58
C TRP A 60 -4.19 26.63 17.30
N TYR A 61 -5.25 27.42 17.42
CA TYR A 61 -5.76 28.24 16.33
C TYR A 61 -5.38 29.70 16.58
N PRO A 62 -4.79 30.42 15.59
CA PRO A 62 -4.40 31.82 15.73
C PRO A 62 -5.58 32.80 15.76
N PHE A 63 -6.82 32.30 15.78
CA PHE A 63 -8.05 33.07 15.79
C PHE A 63 -9.05 32.47 16.80
N PRO A 64 -9.90 33.31 17.42
CA PRO A 64 -10.90 32.83 18.38
C PRO A 64 -11.97 32.00 17.69
N ILE A 65 -12.19 30.78 18.18
CA ILE A 65 -13.26 29.88 17.74
C ILE A 65 -14.34 29.86 18.82
N GLU A 66 -15.19 30.88 18.80
CA GLU A 66 -16.25 31.06 19.80
C GLU A 66 -17.64 30.74 19.25
N SER A 67 -17.83 30.89 17.94
CA SER A 67 -19.12 30.60 17.29
C SER A 67 -19.37 29.08 17.19
N PRO A 68 -20.58 28.59 17.55
CA PRO A 68 -20.93 27.18 17.42
C PRO A 68 -20.87 26.66 15.97
N ILE A 69 -21.02 27.56 14.98
CA ILE A 69 -20.90 27.22 13.56
C ILE A 69 -19.43 26.96 13.19
N ALA A 70 -18.53 27.82 13.67
CA ALA A 70 -17.10 27.66 13.43
C ALA A 70 -16.57 26.37 14.04
N ILE A 71 -16.95 26.06 15.28
CA ILE A 71 -16.60 24.79 15.97
C ILE A 71 -17.00 23.59 15.11
N ARG A 72 -18.23 23.58 14.58
CA ARG A 72 -18.76 22.46 13.78
C ARG A 72 -18.01 22.29 12.44
N ILE A 73 -17.64 23.40 11.79
CA ILE A 73 -16.85 23.38 10.56
C ILE A 73 -15.46 22.81 10.82
N PHE A 74 -14.74 23.31 11.84
CA PHE A 74 -13.40 22.83 12.17
C PHE A 74 -13.41 21.38 12.61
N TYR A 75 -14.41 20.96 13.38
CA TYR A 75 -14.60 19.55 13.73
C TYR A 75 -14.71 18.66 12.49
N THR A 76 -15.56 19.06 11.53
CA THR A 76 -15.76 18.32 10.28
C THR A 76 -14.47 18.24 9.45
N ILE A 77 -13.71 19.35 9.39
CA ILE A 77 -12.40 19.39 8.70
C ILE A 77 -11.39 18.46 9.38
N GLN A 78 -11.29 18.50 10.72
CA GLN A 78 -10.37 17.64 11.46
C GLN A 78 -10.71 16.15 11.27
N VAL A 79 -11.98 15.77 11.36
CA VAL A 79 -12.43 14.38 11.09
C VAL A 79 -12.10 13.97 9.66
N TYR A 80 -12.33 14.85 8.68
CA TYR A 80 -11.97 14.58 7.28
C TYR A 80 -10.46 14.34 7.12
N CYS A 81 -9.62 15.16 7.77
CA CYS A 81 -8.17 14.98 7.77
C CYS A 81 -7.77 13.64 8.40
N ILE A 82 -8.37 13.25 9.53
CA ILE A 82 -8.12 11.95 10.19
C ILE A 82 -8.45 10.79 9.24
N ILE A 83 -9.62 10.83 8.59
CA ILE A 83 -10.03 9.81 7.63
C ILE A 83 -9.05 9.76 6.44
N LYS A 84 -8.65 10.92 5.90
CA LYS A 84 -7.70 10.99 4.77
C LYS A 84 -6.33 10.44 5.12
N THR A 85 -5.80 10.79 6.29
CA THR A 85 -4.53 10.25 6.80
C THR A 85 -4.65 8.75 7.02
N GLY A 86 -5.78 8.32 7.59
CA GLY A 86 -6.16 6.92 7.72
C GLY A 86 -6.15 6.18 6.39
N LEU A 87 -6.55 6.77 5.27
CA LEU A 87 -6.54 6.11 3.95
C LEU A 87 -5.19 6.19 3.21
N ASN A 88 -4.18 6.88 3.75
CA ASN A 88 -2.90 7.10 3.08
C ASN A 88 -2.04 5.82 2.96
N PHE A 89 -2.46 4.69 3.53
CA PHE A 89 -1.76 3.41 3.36
C PHE A 89 -1.97 2.77 1.98
N MET A 90 -3.04 3.13 1.24
CA MET A 90 -3.41 2.47 -0.02
C MET A 90 -2.27 2.34 -1.04
N PRO A 91 -1.43 3.37 -1.29
CA PRO A 91 -0.29 3.25 -2.20
C PRO A 91 0.73 2.20 -1.76
N ASN A 92 0.91 2.00 -0.45
CA ASN A 92 1.83 0.98 0.08
C ASN A 92 1.33 -0.44 -0.23
N PHE A 93 0.02 -0.67 -0.19
CA PHE A 93 -0.56 -1.97 -0.55
C PHE A 93 -0.45 -2.25 -2.05
N ILE A 94 -0.70 -1.23 -2.89
CA ILE A 94 -0.50 -1.35 -4.34
C ILE A 94 0.96 -1.72 -4.64
N LEU A 95 1.92 -1.05 -4.01
CA LEU A 95 3.33 -1.39 -4.14
C LEU A 95 3.64 -2.82 -3.69
N ALA A 96 3.11 -3.24 -2.54
CA ALA A 96 3.30 -4.59 -2.03
C ALA A 96 2.81 -5.64 -3.03
N ILE A 97 1.62 -5.43 -3.63
CA ILE A 97 1.06 -6.30 -4.68
C ILE A 97 1.97 -6.33 -5.92
N LEU A 98 2.49 -5.17 -6.37
CA LEU A 98 3.41 -5.11 -7.51
C LEU A 98 4.71 -5.89 -7.25
N PHE A 99 5.26 -5.79 -6.04
CA PHE A 99 6.45 -6.54 -5.64
C PHE A 99 6.19 -8.04 -5.56
N LEU A 100 5.05 -8.42 -4.97
CA LEU A 100 4.64 -9.80 -4.85
C LEU A 100 4.45 -10.45 -6.23
N TYR A 101 3.76 -9.76 -7.13
CA TYR A 101 3.59 -10.15 -8.52
C TYR A 101 4.94 -10.31 -9.23
N SER A 102 5.85 -9.34 -9.07
CA SER A 102 7.19 -9.40 -9.66
C SER A 102 7.99 -10.59 -9.12
N SER A 103 7.89 -10.88 -7.82
CA SER A 103 8.53 -12.04 -7.18
C SER A 103 7.99 -13.36 -7.73
N ALA A 104 6.66 -13.50 -7.83
CA ALA A 104 6.03 -14.69 -8.42
C ALA A 104 6.49 -14.93 -9.87
N ARG A 105 6.56 -13.87 -10.68
CA ARG A 105 7.07 -13.93 -12.05
C ARG A 105 8.53 -14.36 -12.14
N LEU A 106 9.35 -13.98 -11.16
CA LEU A 106 10.75 -14.41 -11.05
C LEU A 106 10.85 -15.89 -10.64
N GLU A 107 10.03 -16.37 -9.70
CA GLU A 107 9.97 -17.80 -9.33
C GLU A 107 9.57 -18.66 -10.54
N MET A 108 8.51 -18.26 -11.27
CA MET A 108 8.09 -18.93 -12.51
C MET A 108 9.21 -18.97 -13.55
N LEU A 109 9.99 -17.89 -13.67
CA LEU A 109 11.10 -17.82 -14.62
C LEU A 109 12.26 -18.73 -14.20
N CYS A 110 12.55 -18.81 -12.89
CA CYS A 110 13.55 -19.70 -12.34
C CYS A 110 13.22 -21.17 -12.65
N LEU A 111 11.96 -21.58 -12.43
CA LEU A 111 11.46 -22.91 -12.79
C LEU A 111 11.60 -23.21 -14.29
N LYS A 112 11.30 -22.22 -15.14
CA LYS A 112 11.47 -22.34 -16.61
C LYS A 112 12.94 -22.47 -17.02
N ILE A 113 13.87 -21.84 -16.31
CA ILE A 113 15.32 -21.97 -16.55
C ILE A 113 15.82 -23.34 -16.10
N GLN A 114 15.41 -23.83 -14.93
CA GLN A 114 15.81 -25.15 -14.43
C GLN A 114 15.39 -26.29 -15.38
N ASN A 115 14.24 -26.15 -16.03
CA ASN A 115 13.73 -27.13 -16.99
C ASN A 115 14.20 -26.89 -18.44
N ALA A 116 14.99 -25.84 -18.70
CA ALA A 116 15.41 -25.50 -20.06
C ALA A 116 16.53 -26.43 -20.56
N LYS A 117 16.29 -27.13 -21.67
CA LYS A 117 17.27 -28.04 -22.28
C LYS A 117 18.18 -27.36 -23.30
N ASN A 118 17.77 -26.21 -23.83
CA ASN A 118 18.43 -25.56 -24.97
C ASN A 118 18.94 -24.14 -24.63
N LYS A 119 20.13 -23.80 -25.13
CA LYS A 119 20.74 -22.46 -24.99
C LYS A 119 19.82 -21.31 -25.45
N ARG A 120 18.97 -21.56 -26.47
CA ARG A 120 17.96 -20.58 -26.95
C ARG A 120 16.86 -20.31 -25.92
N GLN A 121 16.40 -21.34 -25.19
CA GLN A 121 15.37 -21.21 -24.15
C GLN A 121 15.91 -20.46 -22.93
N ILE A 122 17.16 -20.75 -22.54
CA ILE A 122 17.88 -20.02 -21.49
C ILE A 122 18.02 -18.54 -21.86
N ASN A 123 18.45 -18.24 -23.09
CA ASN A 123 18.60 -16.85 -23.54
C ASN A 123 17.26 -16.08 -23.56
N SER A 124 16.16 -16.74 -23.95
CA SER A 124 14.80 -16.16 -23.88
C SER A 124 14.38 -15.87 -22.43
N CYS A 125 14.71 -16.75 -21.49
CA CYS A 125 14.45 -16.51 -20.07
C CYS A 125 15.27 -15.35 -19.52
N ILE A 126 16.55 -15.24 -19.87
CA ILE A 126 17.40 -14.11 -19.45
C ILE A 126 16.83 -12.78 -19.94
N LYS A 127 16.36 -12.70 -21.20
CA LYS A 127 15.69 -11.49 -21.71
C LYS A 127 14.43 -11.13 -20.92
N LYS A 128 13.61 -12.13 -20.56
CA LYS A 128 12.42 -11.91 -19.70
C LYS A 128 12.82 -11.43 -18.30
N HIS A 129 13.89 -11.98 -17.73
CA HIS A 129 14.42 -11.57 -16.43
C HIS A 129 14.86 -10.10 -16.44
N GLN A 130 15.64 -9.71 -17.45
CA GLN A 130 16.10 -8.32 -17.61
C GLN A 130 14.94 -7.33 -17.76
N LYS A 131 13.86 -7.73 -18.45
CA LYS A 131 12.64 -6.89 -18.55
C LYS A 131 11.99 -6.68 -17.18
N ILE A 132 11.93 -7.72 -16.34
CA ILE A 132 11.39 -7.61 -14.97
C ILE A 132 12.28 -6.72 -14.10
N ILE A 133 13.61 -6.87 -14.17
CA ILE A 133 14.54 -6.00 -13.43
C ILE A 133 14.37 -4.54 -13.83
N LYS A 134 14.27 -4.26 -15.13
CA LYS A 134 14.05 -2.89 -15.62
C LYS A 134 12.76 -2.30 -15.04
N TYR A 135 11.68 -3.07 -15.04
CA TYR A 135 10.41 -2.66 -14.43
C TYR A 135 10.52 -2.40 -12.92
N MET A 136 11.21 -3.28 -12.18
CA MET A 136 11.44 -3.07 -10.74
C MET A 136 12.28 -1.82 -10.45
N ASN A 137 13.21 -1.48 -11.34
CA ASN A 137 14.03 -0.28 -11.20
C ASN A 137 13.19 1.01 -11.35
N GLU A 138 12.17 1.01 -12.22
CA GLU A 138 11.20 2.11 -12.31
C GLU A 138 10.35 2.22 -11.03
N ILE A 139 9.90 1.08 -10.48
CA ILE A 139 9.14 1.04 -9.21
C ILE A 139 10.00 1.57 -8.05
N LYS A 140 11.31 1.32 -8.05
CA LYS A 140 12.23 1.77 -6.98
C LYS A 140 12.15 3.28 -6.72
N HIS A 141 11.99 4.09 -7.77
CA HIS A 141 11.81 5.54 -7.61
C HIS A 141 10.50 5.88 -6.89
N THR A 142 9.41 5.20 -7.26
CA THR A 142 8.09 5.36 -6.63
C THR A 142 8.13 4.94 -5.16
N VAL A 143 8.84 3.85 -4.85
CA VAL A 143 9.00 3.35 -3.48
C VAL A 143 9.81 4.32 -2.62
N LYS A 144 10.93 4.84 -3.14
CA LYS A 144 11.71 5.86 -2.45
C LYS A 144 10.89 7.11 -2.14
N TYR A 145 10.08 7.57 -3.10
CA TYR A 145 9.17 8.69 -2.90
C TYR A 145 8.15 8.40 -1.78
N ILE A 146 7.53 7.23 -1.78
CA ILE A 146 6.54 6.84 -0.76
C ILE A 146 7.18 6.70 0.62
N LEU A 147 8.39 6.15 0.72
CA LEU A 147 9.13 6.07 1.99
C LEU A 147 9.48 7.46 2.52
N LEU A 148 9.98 8.35 1.66
CA LEU A 148 10.28 9.73 2.02
C LEU A 148 9.02 10.46 2.51
N LYS A 149 7.92 10.35 1.76
CA LYS A 149 6.61 10.92 2.13
C LYS A 149 6.14 10.41 3.49
N THR A 150 6.28 9.10 3.73
CA THR A 150 5.85 8.49 4.99
C THR A 150 6.69 8.99 6.16
N ASN A 151 8.02 9.05 6.00
CA ASN A 151 8.92 9.57 7.04
C ASN A 151 8.68 11.05 7.37
N ILE A 152 8.40 11.88 6.36
CA ILE A 152 8.03 13.29 6.58
C ILE A 152 6.72 13.36 7.37
N MET A 153 5.72 12.55 7.00
CA MET A 153 4.42 12.52 7.69
C MET A 153 4.57 12.07 9.14
N THR A 154 5.38 11.06 9.42
CA THR A 154 5.63 10.62 10.80
C THR A 154 6.41 11.65 11.61
N ALA A 155 7.36 12.36 10.99
CA ALA A 155 8.09 13.43 11.66
C ALA A 155 7.16 14.61 12.04
N SER A 156 6.24 15.00 11.14
CA SER A 156 5.25 16.05 11.41
C SER A 156 4.16 15.66 12.43
N LEU A 157 4.08 14.39 12.81
CA LEU A 157 3.17 13.89 13.85
C LEU A 157 3.84 13.86 15.24
N ILE A 158 5.17 13.93 15.29
CA ILE A 158 5.99 13.88 16.52
C ILE A 158 6.38 15.30 16.98
N ILE A 159 6.40 16.26 16.05
CA ILE A 159 6.64 17.70 16.29
C ILE A 159 5.32 18.40 16.59
#